data_AF-A0A1D1W880-F1
#
_entry.id   AF-A0A1D1W880-F1
#
_cell.length_a   1.000
_cell.length_b   1.000
_cell.length_c   1.000
_cell.angle_alpha   90.00
_cell.angle_beta   90.00
_cell.angle_gamma   90.00
#
_symmetry.space_group_name_H-M   'P 1'
#
loop_
_entity.id
_entity.type
_entity.pdbx_description
1 polymer ?
#
loop_
_entity_poly.entity_id
_entity_poly.type
_entity_poly.pdbx_seq_one_letter_code
_entity_poly.pdbx_strand_id
1 'polypeptide(L)'
;MPKVEESSLNLAFSKHELREYCDPINLYGRLVNEFAAHVKLYSNATKTVEKDRTTEQIFQLEEKEIGYSRAAVCIDYTKEKEHFFQLSHQLLYVHGSQRVFGCLPYRELAKEILTTQVFQPLVKLICDPDYISQTIIWLLCTPENIAIDNESFIHALRSSSNLNKLRVIDQMLMTEIAIQRAKDTAISSNAGEDIKARLNSLLDMRIRFLASGSEDSRSQHSLDSSFSYN
;
A
#
# COMPACT_ATOMS: atom_id res chain seq x y z
N MET A 1 -21.33 -42.52 -55.78
CA MET A 1 -20.57 -41.33 -55.32
C MET A 1 -21.57 -40.26 -54.90
N PRO A 2 -21.27 -39.38 -53.93
CA PRO A 2 -20.08 -39.27 -53.06
C PRO A 2 -20.40 -39.61 -51.58
N LYS A 3 -19.57 -40.34 -50.82
CA LYS A 3 -18.37 -39.91 -50.07
C LYS A 3 -18.59 -38.64 -49.23
N VAL A 4 -19.01 -38.85 -47.98
CA VAL A 4 -18.88 -37.86 -46.90
C VAL A 4 -17.44 -37.99 -46.40
N GLU A 5 -16.58 -37.07 -46.82
CA GLU A 5 -15.24 -36.92 -46.26
C GLU A 5 -15.37 -36.47 -44.81
N GLU A 6 -14.94 -37.34 -43.89
CA GLU A 6 -14.45 -36.95 -42.58
C GLU A 6 -13.26 -36.02 -42.80
N SER A 7 -13.54 -34.73 -42.98
CA SER A 7 -12.53 -33.68 -42.95
C SER A 7 -12.03 -33.60 -41.51
N SER A 8 -10.98 -34.38 -41.29
CA SER A 8 -10.12 -34.40 -40.14
C SER A 8 -9.89 -32.95 -39.68
N LEU A 9 -10.41 -32.62 -38.51
CA LEU A 9 -9.85 -31.57 -37.67
C LEU A 9 -8.44 -32.01 -37.31
N ASN A 10 -7.53 -31.85 -38.27
CA ASN A 10 -6.09 -31.88 -38.08
C ASN A 10 -5.73 -30.65 -37.26
N LEU A 11 -6.12 -30.68 -36.00
CA LEU A 11 -5.45 -29.95 -34.95
C LEU A 11 -4.15 -30.71 -34.70
N ALA A 12 -3.24 -30.61 -35.66
CA ALA A 12 -1.85 -30.98 -35.53
C ALA A 12 -1.20 -29.97 -34.56
N PHE A 13 -1.61 -30.01 -33.29
CA PHE A 13 -0.73 -29.60 -32.20
C PHE A 13 0.43 -30.58 -32.27
N SER A 14 1.53 -30.10 -32.83
CA SER A 14 2.79 -30.81 -32.97
C SER A 14 3.10 -31.53 -31.66
N LYS A 15 3.00 -32.86 -31.69
CA LYS A 15 3.36 -33.76 -30.57
C LYS A 15 4.82 -33.57 -30.11
N HIS A 16 5.62 -32.80 -30.86
CA HIS A 16 7.02 -32.56 -30.59
C HIS A 16 7.26 -31.33 -29.69
N GLU A 17 6.39 -30.31 -29.69
CA GLU A 17 6.54 -29.12 -28.83
C GLU A 17 5.91 -29.28 -27.44
N LEU A 18 4.95 -30.20 -27.30
CA LEU A 18 4.30 -30.48 -26.01
C LEU A 18 5.11 -31.38 -25.09
N ARG A 19 6.22 -31.97 -25.57
CA ARG A 19 7.03 -32.93 -24.79
C ARG A 19 8.08 -32.26 -23.91
N GLU A 20 8.60 -31.11 -24.30
CA GLU A 20 9.54 -30.34 -23.46
C GLU A 20 8.84 -29.52 -22.36
N TYR A 21 7.57 -29.16 -22.54
CA TYR A 21 6.80 -28.35 -21.56
C TYR A 21 6.05 -29.16 -20.49
N CYS A 22 6.06 -30.49 -20.60
CA CYS A 22 5.25 -31.39 -19.75
C CYS A 22 6.03 -32.11 -18.66
N ASP A 23 7.35 -31.91 -18.51
CA ASP A 23 8.11 -32.49 -17.40
C ASP A 23 7.94 -31.63 -16.14
N PRO A 24 7.06 -32.04 -15.21
CA PRO A 24 6.60 -31.14 -14.16
C PRO A 24 7.68 -30.92 -13.07
N ILE A 25 8.63 -31.85 -13.00
CA ILE A 25 9.83 -31.79 -12.16
C ILE A 25 10.75 -30.64 -12.63
N ASN A 26 10.87 -30.45 -13.94
CA ASN A 26 11.76 -29.43 -14.52
C ASN A 26 11.16 -28.02 -14.35
N LEU A 27 9.82 -27.92 -14.42
CA LEU A 27 9.09 -26.67 -14.20
C LEU A 27 9.20 -26.18 -12.74
N TYR A 28 9.02 -27.08 -11.77
CA TYR A 28 9.19 -26.75 -10.35
C TYR A 28 10.65 -26.40 -10.01
N GLY A 29 11.61 -27.16 -10.54
CA GLY A 29 13.04 -26.88 -10.37
C GLY A 29 13.42 -25.48 -10.89
N ARG A 30 12.88 -25.08 -12.04
CA ARG A 30 13.07 -23.74 -12.60
C ARG A 30 12.51 -22.65 -11.69
N LEU A 31 11.28 -22.78 -11.21
CA LEU A 31 10.66 -21.80 -10.30
C LEU A 31 11.45 -21.63 -9.00
N VAL A 32 11.88 -22.74 -8.39
CA VAL A 32 12.67 -22.70 -7.16
C VAL A 32 14.04 -22.04 -7.40
N ASN A 33 14.66 -22.31 -8.55
CA ASN A 33 15.92 -21.68 -8.92
C ASN A 33 15.79 -20.18 -9.20
N GLU A 34 14.72 -19.76 -9.88
CA GLU A 34 14.38 -18.35 -10.10
C GLU A 34 14.16 -17.64 -8.76
N PHE A 35 13.35 -18.22 -7.87
CA PHE A 35 13.14 -17.68 -6.52
C PHE A 35 14.45 -17.59 -5.71
N ALA A 36 15.27 -18.63 -5.74
CA ALA A 36 16.57 -18.62 -5.08
C ALA A 36 17.52 -17.54 -5.65
N ALA A 37 17.45 -17.28 -6.96
CA ALA A 37 18.19 -16.19 -7.60
C ALA A 37 17.71 -14.81 -7.10
N HIS A 38 16.40 -14.58 -7.04
CA HIS A 38 15.85 -13.34 -6.47
C HIS A 38 16.26 -13.12 -5.01
N VAL A 39 16.21 -14.16 -4.17
CA VAL A 39 16.63 -14.07 -2.77
C VAL A 39 18.12 -13.75 -2.65
N LYS A 40 18.98 -14.37 -3.47
CA LYS A 40 20.42 -14.07 -3.53
C LYS A 40 20.67 -12.64 -3.99
N LEU A 41 19.97 -12.19 -5.03
CA LEU A 41 20.10 -10.84 -5.58
C LEU A 41 19.70 -9.79 -4.55
N TYR A 42 18.59 -10.00 -3.85
CA TYR A 42 18.14 -9.14 -2.75
C TYR A 42 19.14 -9.14 -1.57
N SER A 43 19.66 -10.32 -1.18
CA SER A 43 20.68 -10.41 -0.13
C SER A 43 21.97 -9.68 -0.52
N ASN A 44 22.37 -9.74 -1.79
CA ASN A 44 23.55 -9.03 -2.29
C ASN A 44 23.30 -7.52 -2.36
N ALA A 45 22.11 -7.09 -2.78
CA ALA A 45 21.73 -5.67 -2.80
C ALA A 45 21.73 -5.05 -1.40
N THR A 46 21.25 -5.80 -0.39
CA THR A 46 21.21 -5.34 1.00
C THR A 46 22.59 -5.34 1.68
N LYS A 47 23.52 -6.24 1.29
CA LYS A 47 24.91 -6.25 1.82
C LYS A 47 25.76 -5.11 1.28
N THR A 48 25.47 -4.58 0.10
CA THR A 48 26.16 -3.40 -0.45
C THR A 48 25.56 -2.11 0.14
N VAL A 49 25.72 -1.94 1.45
CA VAL A 49 25.16 -0.86 2.28
C VAL A 49 25.67 0.55 1.89
N GLU A 50 26.73 0.67 1.07
CA GLU A 50 27.35 1.97 0.78
C GLU A 50 26.76 2.76 -0.40
N LYS A 51 25.85 2.17 -1.19
CA LYS A 51 25.12 2.92 -2.22
C LYS A 51 23.63 2.74 -2.01
N ASP A 52 22.93 3.83 -1.75
CA ASP A 52 21.48 3.95 -1.91
C ASP A 52 21.12 3.53 -3.35
N ARG A 53 20.96 2.22 -3.58
CA ARG A 53 20.55 1.71 -4.88
C ARG A 53 19.07 2.04 -5.03
N THR A 54 18.72 2.72 -6.11
CA THR A 54 17.31 2.90 -6.45
C THR A 54 16.70 1.54 -6.78
N THR A 55 15.39 1.42 -6.59
CA THR A 55 14.60 0.25 -7.02
C THR A 55 14.90 -0.12 -8.47
N GLU A 56 15.06 0.89 -9.34
CA GLU A 56 15.43 0.73 -10.74
C GLU A 56 16.78 0.01 -10.95
N GLN A 57 17.79 0.33 -10.15
CA GLN A 57 19.09 -0.34 -10.24
C GLN A 57 19.03 -1.81 -9.81
N ILE A 58 18.11 -2.15 -8.91
CA ILE A 58 17.87 -3.54 -8.50
C ILE A 58 17.23 -4.31 -9.67
N PHE A 59 16.25 -3.71 -10.35
CA PHE A 59 15.61 -4.32 -11.52
C PHE A 59 16.58 -4.50 -12.70
N GLN A 60 17.51 -3.58 -12.91
CA GLN A 60 18.55 -3.74 -13.94
C GLN A 60 19.52 -4.90 -13.65
N LEU A 61 19.82 -5.15 -12.37
CA LEU A 61 20.63 -6.30 -11.97
C LEU A 61 19.87 -7.61 -12.13
N GLU A 62 18.57 -7.59 -11.85
CA GLU A 62 17.67 -8.72 -12.07
C GLU A 62 17.64 -9.12 -13.55
N GLU A 63 17.50 -8.14 -14.44
CA GLU A 63 17.54 -8.35 -15.90
C GLU A 63 18.86 -8.98 -16.34
N LYS A 64 19.99 -8.59 -15.73
CA LYS A 64 21.31 -9.14 -16.06
C LYS A 64 21.53 -10.57 -15.55
N GLU A 65 21.08 -10.87 -14.33
CA GLU A 65 21.40 -12.13 -13.64
C GLU A 65 20.36 -13.23 -13.92
N ILE A 66 19.08 -12.86 -14.04
CA ILE A 66 17.96 -13.79 -14.25
C ILE A 66 17.52 -13.79 -15.72
N GLY A 67 17.89 -12.76 -16.50
CA GLY A 67 17.47 -12.63 -17.90
C GLY A 67 16.00 -12.23 -18.06
N TYR A 68 15.35 -11.81 -16.97
CA TYR A 68 13.96 -11.38 -16.96
C TYR A 68 13.88 -9.85 -17.07
N SER A 69 13.29 -9.35 -18.14
CA SER A 69 13.10 -7.91 -18.35
C SER A 69 11.64 -7.53 -18.09
N ARG A 70 11.38 -6.89 -16.95
CA ARG A 70 10.04 -6.37 -16.61
C ARG A 70 9.50 -5.45 -17.70
N ALA A 71 10.34 -4.55 -18.22
CA ALA A 71 9.96 -3.63 -19.28
C ALA A 71 9.52 -4.40 -20.54
N ALA A 72 10.23 -5.47 -20.91
CA ALA A 72 9.85 -6.27 -22.07
C ALA A 72 8.52 -7.03 -21.90
N VAL A 73 8.14 -7.38 -20.66
CA VAL A 73 6.90 -8.12 -20.36
C VAL A 73 5.71 -7.16 -20.20
N CYS A 74 5.85 -6.10 -19.40
CA CYS A 74 4.75 -5.22 -19.04
C CYS A 74 4.38 -4.18 -20.11
N ILE A 75 5.18 -4.02 -21.17
CA ILE A 75 4.87 -3.09 -22.28
C ILE A 75 3.98 -3.75 -23.34
N ASP A 76 4.05 -5.06 -23.51
CA ASP A 76 3.30 -5.80 -24.54
C ASP A 76 2.27 -6.73 -23.89
N TYR A 77 1.00 -6.45 -24.17
CA TYR A 77 -0.14 -7.26 -23.71
C TYR A 77 0.01 -8.75 -24.05
N THR A 78 0.61 -9.08 -25.19
CA THR A 78 0.77 -10.47 -25.65
C THR A 78 1.78 -11.22 -24.78
N LYS A 79 2.91 -10.57 -24.48
CA LYS A 79 3.95 -11.12 -23.61
C LYS A 79 3.50 -11.20 -22.17
N GLU A 80 2.78 -10.19 -21.70
CA GLU A 80 2.15 -10.20 -20.39
C GLU A 80 1.16 -11.37 -20.26
N LYS A 81 0.29 -11.57 -21.26
CA LYS A 81 -0.65 -12.71 -21.28
C LYS A 81 0.09 -14.05 -21.26
N GLU A 82 1.14 -14.20 -22.06
CA GLU A 82 1.95 -15.42 -22.09
C GLU A 82 2.60 -15.69 -20.73
N HIS A 83 3.12 -14.64 -20.07
CA HIS A 83 3.69 -14.75 -18.73
C HIS A 83 2.65 -15.23 -17.71
N PHE A 84 1.45 -14.64 -17.69
CA PHE A 84 0.37 -15.11 -16.82
C PHE A 84 -0.12 -16.51 -17.18
N PHE A 85 -0.03 -16.92 -18.44
CA PHE A 85 -0.37 -18.28 -18.85
C PHE A 85 0.63 -19.31 -18.30
N GLN A 86 1.92 -18.99 -18.32
CA GLN A 86 2.97 -19.81 -17.68
C GLN A 86 2.78 -19.88 -16.16
N LEU A 87 2.49 -18.74 -15.51
CA LEU A 87 2.20 -18.69 -14.08
C LEU A 87 0.95 -19.51 -13.72
N SER A 88 -0.11 -19.40 -14.50
CA SER A 88 -1.34 -20.19 -14.32
C SER A 88 -1.06 -21.69 -14.43
N HIS A 89 -0.22 -22.09 -15.38
CA HIS A 89 0.19 -23.50 -15.52
C HIS A 89 0.95 -23.99 -14.29
N GLN A 90 1.89 -23.20 -13.78
CA GLN A 90 2.66 -23.52 -12.58
C GLN A 90 1.78 -23.61 -11.33
N LEU A 91 0.86 -22.67 -11.13
CA LEU A 91 -0.08 -22.68 -10.01
C LEU A 91 -1.01 -23.89 -10.04
N LEU A 92 -1.56 -24.21 -11.21
CA LEU A 92 -2.39 -25.40 -11.41
C LEU A 92 -1.59 -26.69 -11.18
N TYR A 93 -0.29 -26.70 -11.47
CA TYR A 93 0.55 -27.84 -11.19
C TYR A 93 0.80 -28.02 -9.68
N VAL A 94 1.06 -26.93 -8.95
CA VAL A 94 1.32 -26.98 -7.50
C VAL A 94 0.05 -27.30 -6.70
N HIS A 95 -1.12 -26.81 -7.12
CA HIS A 95 -2.38 -27.00 -6.38
C HIS A 95 -3.27 -28.11 -6.93
N GLY A 96 -3.08 -28.53 -8.18
CA GLY A 96 -3.90 -29.55 -8.81
C GLY A 96 -3.57 -30.94 -8.29
N SER A 97 -4.60 -31.74 -7.98
CA SER A 97 -4.39 -33.18 -7.86
C SER A 97 -3.93 -33.74 -9.21
N GLN A 98 -3.01 -34.72 -9.20
CA GLN A 98 -2.47 -35.32 -10.43
C GLN A 98 -3.56 -35.88 -11.37
N ARG A 99 -4.71 -36.31 -10.84
CA ARG A 99 -5.86 -36.75 -11.64
C ARG A 99 -6.55 -35.61 -12.40
N VAL A 100 -6.65 -34.43 -11.80
CA VAL A 100 -7.33 -33.27 -12.40
C VAL A 100 -6.40 -32.56 -13.39
N PHE A 101 -5.10 -32.51 -13.10
CA PHE A 101 -4.10 -31.91 -14.01
C PHE A 101 -3.88 -32.73 -15.29
N GLY A 102 -4.13 -34.04 -15.25
CA GLY A 102 -4.04 -34.92 -16.42
C GLY A 102 -5.14 -34.67 -17.47
N CYS A 103 -6.22 -33.96 -17.12
CA CYS A 103 -7.27 -33.60 -18.07
C CYS A 103 -6.86 -32.37 -18.89
N LEU A 104 -6.40 -32.59 -20.12
CA LEU A 104 -5.88 -31.54 -20.99
C LEU A 104 -6.90 -30.41 -21.25
N PRO A 105 -8.18 -30.68 -21.59
CA PRO A 105 -9.17 -29.62 -21.80
C PRO A 105 -9.42 -28.76 -20.54
N TYR A 106 -9.48 -29.41 -19.37
CA TYR A 106 -9.63 -28.70 -18.09
C TYR A 106 -8.44 -27.79 -17.83
N ARG A 107 -7.22 -28.31 -18.03
CA ARG A 107 -5.99 -27.55 -17.79
C ARG A 107 -5.88 -26.33 -18.71
N GLU A 108 -6.16 -26.49 -20.00
CA GLU A 108 -6.11 -25.36 -20.95
C GLU A 108 -7.19 -24.31 -20.63
N LEU A 109 -8.41 -24.75 -20.32
CA LEU A 109 -9.50 -23.84 -19.94
C LEU A 109 -9.19 -23.09 -18.63
N ALA A 110 -8.71 -23.80 -17.60
CA ALA A 110 -8.38 -23.20 -16.32
C ALA A 110 -7.25 -22.18 -16.45
N LYS A 111 -6.23 -22.44 -17.28
CA LYS A 111 -5.19 -21.46 -17.59
C LYS A 111 -5.75 -20.21 -18.24
N GLU A 112 -6.60 -20.36 -19.25
CA GLU A 112 -7.19 -19.21 -19.96
C GLU A 112 -8.06 -18.36 -19.03
N ILE A 113 -8.84 -18.99 -18.14
CA ILE A 113 -9.66 -18.31 -17.14
C ILE A 113 -8.77 -17.57 -16.14
N LEU A 114 -7.78 -18.24 -15.55
CA LEU A 114 -6.88 -17.62 -14.57
C LEU A 114 -6.12 -16.43 -15.18
N THR A 115 -5.59 -16.59 -16.37
CA THR A 115 -4.89 -15.50 -17.06
C THR A 115 -5.82 -14.32 -17.36
N THR A 116 -6.96 -14.57 -18.01
CA THR A 116 -7.77 -13.49 -18.61
C THR A 116 -8.76 -12.88 -17.63
N GLN A 117 -9.31 -13.68 -16.72
CA GLN A 117 -10.38 -13.24 -15.80
C GLN A 117 -9.85 -12.91 -14.39
N VAL A 118 -8.67 -13.42 -14.03
CA VAL A 118 -8.11 -13.22 -12.68
C VAL A 118 -6.87 -12.35 -12.74
N PHE A 119 -5.77 -12.81 -13.35
CA PHE A 119 -4.50 -12.10 -13.27
C PHE A 119 -4.50 -10.77 -14.00
N GLN A 120 -4.95 -10.72 -15.25
CA GLN A 120 -4.97 -9.47 -16.01
C GLN A 120 -5.83 -8.37 -15.34
N PRO A 121 -7.08 -8.64 -14.92
CA PRO A 121 -7.88 -7.64 -14.22
C PRO A 121 -7.30 -7.23 -12.87
N LEU A 122 -6.75 -8.18 -12.10
CA LEU A 122 -6.14 -7.90 -10.80
C LEU A 122 -4.93 -6.99 -10.92
N VAL A 123 -4.02 -7.28 -11.87
CA VAL A 123 -2.83 -6.45 -12.08
C VAL A 123 -3.24 -5.07 -12.57
N LYS A 124 -4.22 -4.98 -13.48
CA LYS A 124 -4.77 -3.69 -13.92
C LYS A 124 -5.35 -2.88 -12.76
N LEU A 125 -6.07 -3.52 -11.85
CA LEU A 125 -6.64 -2.86 -10.67
C LEU A 125 -5.55 -2.40 -9.69
N ILE A 126 -4.62 -3.29 -9.34
CA ILE A 126 -3.56 -2.98 -8.35
C ILE A 126 -2.57 -1.94 -8.89
N CYS A 127 -2.37 -1.88 -10.20
CA CYS A 127 -1.54 -0.86 -10.85
C CYS A 127 -2.29 0.44 -11.16
N ASP A 128 -3.59 0.51 -10.90
CA ASP A 128 -4.35 1.74 -11.09
C ASP A 128 -3.91 2.79 -10.05
N PRO A 129 -3.53 4.00 -10.49
CA PRO A 129 -2.99 5.01 -9.58
C PRO A 129 -4.00 5.47 -8.54
N ASP A 130 -5.29 5.50 -8.87
CA ASP A 130 -6.36 5.87 -7.94
C ASP A 130 -6.55 4.76 -6.91
N TYR A 131 -6.54 3.49 -7.35
CA TYR A 131 -6.60 2.35 -6.44
C TYR A 131 -5.41 2.32 -5.47
N ILE A 132 -4.18 2.56 -5.95
CA ILE A 132 -2.98 2.65 -5.10
C ILE A 132 -3.13 3.79 -4.09
N SER A 133 -3.52 4.98 -4.54
CA SER A 133 -3.65 6.17 -3.69
C SER A 133 -4.70 5.96 -2.60
N GLN A 134 -5.85 5.41 -2.96
CA GLN A 134 -6.91 5.07 -2.01
C GLN A 134 -6.47 4.00 -1.02
N THR A 135 -5.73 2.99 -1.48
CA THR A 135 -5.19 1.93 -0.61
C THR A 135 -4.21 2.52 0.41
N ILE A 136 -3.33 3.43 -0.01
CA ILE A 136 -2.40 4.13 0.90
C ILE A 136 -3.17 4.95 1.94
N ILE A 137 -4.18 5.72 1.51
CA ILE A 137 -5.02 6.52 2.43
C ILE A 137 -5.74 5.59 3.42
N TRP A 138 -6.35 4.51 2.94
CA TRP A 138 -7.06 3.55 3.79
C TRP A 138 -6.14 2.90 4.83
N LEU A 139 -4.91 2.57 4.43
CA LEU A 139 -3.89 1.99 5.31
C LEU A 139 -3.40 3.00 6.37
N LEU A 140 -3.15 4.26 5.99
CA LEU A 140 -2.57 5.26 6.88
C LEU A 140 -3.61 5.97 7.77
N CYS A 141 -4.82 6.17 7.26
CA CYS A 141 -5.87 6.93 7.96
C CYS A 141 -6.79 6.04 8.82
N THR A 142 -6.64 4.71 8.75
CA THR A 142 -7.38 3.79 9.61
C THR A 142 -6.46 3.32 10.74
N PRO A 143 -6.64 3.81 11.98
CA PRO A 143 -5.71 3.56 13.09
C PRO A 143 -5.53 2.09 13.44
N GLU A 144 -6.51 1.24 13.10
CA GLU A 144 -6.52 -0.19 13.38
C GLU A 144 -5.77 -1.03 12.34
N ASN A 145 -5.52 -0.50 11.13
CA ASN A 145 -5.00 -1.28 10.00
C ASN A 145 -3.46 -1.35 9.97
N ILE A 146 -2.78 -0.31 10.46
CA ILE A 146 -1.33 -0.32 10.61
C ILE A 146 -1.01 0.10 12.04
N ALA A 147 -0.96 -0.88 12.94
CA ALA A 147 -0.18 -0.74 14.16
C ALA A 147 1.30 -0.80 13.75
N ILE A 148 1.91 0.37 13.44
CA ILE A 148 3.37 0.43 13.25
C ILE A 148 3.98 0.08 14.61
N ASP A 149 4.50 -1.14 14.73
CA ASP A 149 5.22 -1.55 15.92
C ASP A 149 6.48 -0.69 16.08
N ASN A 150 6.82 -0.34 17.32
CA ASN A 150 7.99 0.45 17.67
C ASN A 150 9.27 -0.20 17.12
N GLU A 151 9.35 -1.54 17.12
CA GLU A 151 10.49 -2.26 16.54
C GLU A 151 10.59 -2.08 15.03
N SER A 152 9.46 -2.04 14.32
CA SER A 152 9.43 -1.78 12.88
C SER A 152 9.89 -0.35 12.56
N PHE A 153 9.48 0.62 13.36
CA PHE A 153 9.93 2.01 13.24
C PHE A 153 11.43 2.17 13.54
N ILE A 154 11.92 1.55 14.62
CA ILE A 154 13.35 1.58 14.98
C ILE A 154 14.19 0.87 13.90
N HIS A 155 13.70 -0.23 13.35
CA HIS A 155 14.37 -0.92 12.24
C HIS A 155 14.45 -0.03 10.99
N ALA A 156 13.39 0.71 10.65
CA ALA A 156 13.40 1.69 9.57
C ALA A 156 14.41 2.83 9.81
N LEU A 157 14.53 3.31 11.05
CA LEU A 157 15.55 4.32 11.41
C LEU A 157 16.98 3.78 11.26
N ARG A 158 17.23 2.55 11.72
CA ARG A 158 18.56 1.90 11.65
C ARG A 158 18.98 1.56 10.22
N SER A 159 18.02 1.26 9.34
CA SER A 159 18.27 0.90 7.94
C SER A 159 18.44 2.12 7.03
N SER A 160 18.08 3.32 7.48
CA SER A 160 18.24 4.54 6.70
C SER A 160 19.68 5.09 6.78
N SER A 161 20.41 4.98 5.68
CA SER A 161 21.75 5.57 5.42
C SER A 161 21.73 7.08 5.14
N ASN A 162 20.54 7.66 4.91
CA ASN A 162 20.41 9.04 4.44
C ASN A 162 20.14 10.04 5.58
N LEU A 163 21.14 10.87 5.87
CA LEU A 163 21.09 11.86 6.96
C LEU A 163 19.96 12.89 6.78
N ASN A 164 19.67 13.30 5.54
CA ASN A 164 18.60 14.27 5.28
C ASN A 164 17.22 13.68 5.59
N LYS A 165 16.98 12.41 5.23
CA LYS A 165 15.73 11.71 5.58
C LYS A 165 15.58 11.59 7.09
N LEU A 166 16.67 11.23 7.78
CA LEU A 166 16.66 11.11 9.24
C LEU A 166 16.38 12.45 9.93
N ARG A 167 16.94 13.56 9.42
CA ARG A 167 16.67 14.90 9.94
C ARG A 167 15.22 15.35 9.72
N VAL A 168 14.61 14.98 8.60
CA VAL A 168 13.18 15.24 8.36
C VAL A 168 12.33 14.43 9.35
N ILE A 169 12.66 13.15 9.54
CA ILE A 169 11.97 12.30 10.52
C ILE A 169 12.11 12.87 11.94
N ASP A 170 13.29 13.37 12.33
CA ASP A 170 13.50 14.03 13.62
C ASP A 170 12.61 15.27 13.79
N GLN A 171 12.51 16.13 12.76
CA GLN A 171 11.60 17.29 12.79
C GLN A 171 10.12 16.88 12.90
N MET A 172 9.71 15.83 12.18
CA MET A 172 8.35 15.28 12.25
C MET A 172 8.07 14.65 13.62
N LEU A 173 9.04 13.97 14.21
CA LEU A 173 8.93 13.38 15.54
C LEU A 173 8.83 14.47 16.62
N MET A 174 9.64 15.52 16.53
CA MET A 174 9.57 16.64 17.47
C MET A 174 8.23 17.37 17.41
N THR A 175 7.67 17.53 16.20
CA THR A 175 6.33 18.11 16.03
C THR A 175 5.24 17.20 16.59
N GLU A 176 5.30 15.89 16.35
CA GLU A 176 4.36 14.93 16.92
C GLU A 176 4.44 14.87 18.45
N ILE A 177 5.65 14.87 19.03
CA ILE A 177 5.85 14.95 20.49
C ILE A 177 5.23 16.24 21.05
N ALA A 178 5.37 17.37 20.34
CA ALA A 178 4.75 18.62 20.76
C ALA A 178 3.21 18.54 20.72
N ILE A 179 2.63 17.91 19.68
CA ILE A 179 1.19 17.66 19.56
C ILE A 179 0.69 16.78 20.71
N GLN A 180 1.39 15.68 21.00
CA GLN A 180 1.03 14.77 22.09
C GLN A 180 1.11 15.47 23.45
N ARG A 181 2.17 16.25 23.71
CA ARG A 181 2.27 17.05 24.94
C ARG A 181 1.17 18.09 25.05
N ALA A 182 0.78 18.74 23.95
CA ALA A 182 -0.34 19.68 23.94
C ALA A 182 -1.67 18.98 24.23
N LYS A 183 -1.87 17.78 23.69
CA LYS A 183 -3.03 16.93 23.97
C LYS A 183 -3.08 16.48 25.44
N ASP A 184 -1.95 16.04 25.99
CA ASP A 184 -1.84 15.68 27.40
C ASP A 184 -2.03 16.90 28.30
N THR A 185 -1.55 18.07 27.90
CA THR A 185 -1.80 19.33 28.61
C THR A 185 -3.28 19.73 28.51
N ALA A 186 -3.96 19.50 27.39
CA ALA A 186 -5.41 19.74 27.27
C ALA A 186 -6.26 18.75 28.09
N ILE A 187 -5.72 17.55 28.36
CA ILE A 187 -6.34 16.54 29.22
C ILE A 187 -6.00 16.81 30.71
N SER A 188 -4.80 17.33 31.00
CA SER A 188 -4.26 17.61 32.34
C SER A 188 -4.59 19.00 32.88
N SER A 189 -4.79 19.98 32.01
CA SER A 189 -5.27 21.31 32.38
C SER A 189 -6.74 21.35 32.03
N ASN A 190 -7.59 21.39 33.05
CA ASN A 190 -8.61 22.38 33.36
C ASN A 190 -9.04 23.41 32.29
N ALA A 191 -8.70 23.33 31.01
CA ALA A 191 -9.21 24.19 29.95
C ALA A 191 -10.75 24.06 29.83
N GLY A 192 -11.29 22.88 30.11
CA GLY A 192 -12.73 22.68 30.27
C GLY A 192 -13.31 23.44 31.46
N GLU A 193 -12.59 23.51 32.59
CA GLU A 193 -13.01 24.26 33.78
C GLU A 193 -12.82 25.77 33.63
N ASP A 194 -11.75 26.22 32.97
CA ASP A 194 -11.47 27.63 32.68
C ASP A 194 -12.47 28.22 31.68
N ILE A 195 -12.80 27.46 30.63
CA ILE A 195 -13.87 27.84 29.69
C ILE A 195 -15.22 27.85 30.40
N LYS A 196 -15.50 26.86 31.25
CA LYS A 196 -16.77 26.78 32.01
C LYS A 196 -16.88 27.89 33.07
N ALA A 197 -15.79 28.24 33.74
CA ALA A 197 -15.72 29.37 34.68
C ALA A 197 -15.92 30.70 33.96
N ARG A 198 -15.31 30.88 32.78
CA ARG A 198 -15.49 32.09 31.96
C ARG A 198 -16.91 32.21 31.40
N LEU A 199 -17.52 31.10 30.97
CA LEU A 199 -18.91 31.06 30.55
C LEU A 199 -19.87 31.36 31.71
N ASN A 200 -19.63 30.80 32.89
CA ASN A 200 -20.44 31.06 34.09
C ASN A 200 -20.34 32.54 34.53
N SER A 201 -19.14 33.14 34.48
CA SER A 201 -18.95 34.56 34.78
C SER A 201 -19.72 35.47 33.81
N LEU A 202 -19.72 35.14 32.52
CA LEU A 202 -20.48 35.89 31.51
C LEU A 202 -22.00 35.71 31.68
N LEU A 203 -22.44 34.51 32.03
CA LEU A 203 -23.85 34.21 32.25
C LEU A 203 -24.38 34.95 33.49
N ASP A 204 -23.60 35.00 34.56
CA ASP A 204 -23.91 35.76 35.77
C ASP A 204 -23.91 37.29 35.54
N MET A 205 -23.00 37.80 34.71
CA MET A 205 -23.02 39.21 34.28
C MET A 205 -24.29 39.53 33.46
N ARG A 206 -24.71 38.61 32.58
CA ARG A 206 -25.93 38.77 31.79
C ARG A 206 -27.20 38.68 32.65
N ILE A 207 -27.24 37.76 33.62
CA ILE A 207 -28.34 37.68 34.60
C ILE A 207 -28.42 38.97 35.39
N ARG A 208 -27.30 39.50 35.88
CA ARG A 208 -27.26 40.78 36.61
C ARG A 208 -27.72 41.94 35.73
N PHE A 209 -27.31 41.99 34.47
CA PHE A 209 -27.76 43.00 33.52
C PHE A 209 -29.28 42.92 33.23
N LEU A 210 -29.83 41.72 33.15
CA LEU A 210 -31.27 41.50 32.94
C LEU A 210 -32.08 41.76 34.23
N ALA A 211 -31.52 41.42 35.40
CA ALA A 211 -32.12 41.70 36.70
C ALA A 211 -32.11 43.21 37.01
N SER A 212 -31.05 43.93 36.63
CA SER A 212 -31.00 45.40 36.67
C SER A 212 -31.76 46.07 35.53
N GLY A 213 -32.24 45.30 34.55
CA GLY A 213 -32.91 45.78 33.34
C GLY A 213 -34.43 45.90 33.44
N SER A 214 -34.98 45.87 34.65
CA SER A 214 -36.42 46.09 34.88
C SER A 214 -36.77 47.32 35.72
N GLU A 215 -35.79 48.08 36.22
CA GLU A 215 -36.07 49.39 36.84
C GLU A 215 -35.12 50.49 36.32
N ASP A 216 -35.77 51.52 35.79
CA ASP A 216 -35.36 52.91 35.66
C ASP A 216 -34.53 53.40 34.47
N SER A 217 -35.30 53.94 33.52
CA SER A 217 -34.93 55.14 32.74
C SER A 217 -34.80 56.38 33.65
N ARG A 218 -33.87 57.28 33.30
CA ARG A 218 -33.47 58.55 33.96
C ARG A 218 -32.46 58.36 35.09
N SER A 219 -31.19 58.73 34.93
CA SER A 219 -30.79 60.14 34.95
C SER A 219 -29.38 60.33 34.37
N GLN A 220 -29.20 61.44 33.66
CA GLN A 220 -27.92 62.03 33.25
C GLN A 220 -27.10 62.43 34.49
N HIS A 221 -25.80 62.13 34.55
CA HIS A 221 -24.78 63.09 35.00
C HIS A 221 -23.34 62.65 34.69
N SER A 222 -22.67 63.48 33.88
CA SER A 222 -21.24 63.83 33.81
C SER A 222 -20.13 62.77 33.82
N LEU A 223 -19.38 62.80 32.70
CA LEU A 223 -17.92 62.70 32.65
C LEU A 223 -17.29 63.64 33.69
N ASP A 224 -16.35 63.18 34.52
CA ASP A 224 -14.96 63.67 34.57
C ASP A 224 -14.12 63.04 35.71
N SER A 225 -12.83 62.85 35.42
CA SER A 225 -11.71 62.62 36.36
C SER A 225 -11.73 61.30 37.16
N SER A 226 -10.66 60.53 37.33
CA SER A 226 -9.25 60.89 37.38
C SER A 226 -8.39 59.68 37.00
N PHE A 227 -7.45 59.91 36.08
CA PHE A 227 -6.14 59.28 36.12
C PHE A 227 -5.51 59.59 37.49
N SER A 228 -5.10 58.58 38.26
CA SER A 228 -3.96 58.74 39.16
C SER A 228 -3.35 57.38 39.48
N TYR A 229 -2.05 57.31 39.23
CA TYR A 229 -1.12 56.27 39.67
C TYR A 229 -1.19 56.04 41.18
N ASN A 230 -1.08 54.77 41.59
CA ASN A 230 -0.02 54.25 42.46
C ASN A 230 0.06 52.73 42.32
#